data_AF-A0A9Q0SFM5-F1
#
_entry.id   AF-A0A9Q0SFM5-F1
#
_cell.length_a   1.000
_cell.length_b   1.000
_cell.length_c   1.000
_cell.angle_alpha   90.00
_cell.angle_beta   90.00
_cell.angle_gamma   90.00
#
_symmetry.space_group_name_H-M   'P 1'
#
loop_
_entity.id
_entity.type
_entity.pdbx_description
1 polymer ?
#
loop_
_entity_poly.entity_id
_entity_poly.type
_entity_poly.pdbx_seq_one_letter_code
_entity_poly.pdbx_strand_id
1 'polypeptide(L)'
;MHFLGLSGMPRRIPDYPDAYVGWNALSAFGSYISVVGICCFFVVVTITLSSGNQNKCAPSPWALERNSTTLWEWMVQSPPTFHTFGELPTIKETKSYVK
;
A
#
# COMPACT_ATOMS: atom_id res chain seq x y z
N MET A 1 -15.28 17.59 -6.37
CA MET A 1 -14.32 18.56 -6.93
C MET A 1 -14.42 18.75 -8.44
N HIS A 2 -14.53 17.71 -9.26
CA HIS A 2 -14.64 17.88 -10.73
C HIS A 2 -15.81 18.79 -11.16
N PHE A 3 -17.00 18.58 -10.58
CA PHE A 3 -18.18 19.40 -10.90
C PHE A 3 -18.04 20.88 -10.49
N LEU A 4 -17.34 21.17 -9.38
CA LEU A 4 -17.09 22.57 -8.98
C LEU A 4 -16.13 23.28 -9.94
N GLY A 5 -15.14 22.54 -10.46
CA GLY A 5 -14.22 23.05 -11.48
C GLY A 5 -14.92 23.39 -12.79
N LEU A 6 -15.89 22.58 -13.22
CA LEU A 6 -16.72 22.88 -14.40
C LEU A 6 -17.65 24.07 -14.17
N SER A 7 -18.11 24.28 -12.93
CA SER A 7 -18.94 25.42 -12.56
C SER A 7 -18.17 26.74 -12.37
N GLY A 8 -16.88 26.77 -12.73
CA GLY A 8 -16.08 27.99 -12.79
C GLY A 8 -15.53 28.50 -11.45
N MET A 9 -15.58 27.70 -10.38
CA MET A 9 -15.05 28.10 -9.08
C MET A 9 -13.51 28.29 -9.14
N PRO A 10 -12.97 29.48 -8.82
CA PRO A 10 -11.53 29.68 -8.74
C PRO A 10 -10.87 28.80 -7.67
N ARG A 11 -9.62 28.38 -7.89
CA ARG A 11 -8.87 27.56 -6.93
C ARG A 11 -8.38 28.43 -5.76
N ARG A 12 -8.41 27.88 -4.54
CA ARG A 12 -7.85 28.48 -3.30
C ARG A 12 -8.60 29.73 -2.80
N ILE A 13 -9.93 29.65 -2.70
CA ILE A 13 -10.73 30.72 -2.10
C ILE A 13 -11.20 30.28 -0.70
N PRO A 14 -11.09 31.15 0.33
CA PRO A 14 -11.59 30.84 1.67
C PRO A 14 -13.13 30.81 1.73
N ASP A 15 -13.80 31.77 1.09
CA ASP A 15 -15.27 31.89 1.09
C ASP A 15 -15.84 31.71 -0.32
N TYR A 16 -17.02 31.09 -0.42
CA TYR A 16 -17.67 30.79 -1.69
C TYR A 16 -19.15 31.23 -1.69
N PRO A 17 -19.69 31.68 -2.84
CA PRO A 17 -21.11 31.96 -3.01
C PRO A 17 -22.01 30.76 -2.68
N ASP A 18 -23.26 31.03 -2.29
CA ASP A 18 -24.25 30.02 -1.88
C ASP A 18 -24.48 28.91 -2.93
N ALA A 19 -24.32 29.25 -4.21
CA ALA A 19 -24.42 28.30 -5.33
C ALA A 19 -23.46 27.10 -5.23
N TYR A 20 -22.34 27.21 -4.52
CA TYR A 20 -21.34 26.13 -4.38
C TYR A 20 -21.45 25.38 -3.05
N VAL A 21 -22.35 25.78 -2.14
CA VAL A 21 -22.49 25.20 -0.81
C VAL A 21 -22.82 23.72 -0.86
N GLY A 22 -23.73 23.29 -1.75
CA GLY A 22 -24.14 21.89 -1.83
C GLY A 22 -22.97 20.93 -2.15
N TRP A 23 -22.16 21.25 -3.16
CA TRP A 23 -21.03 20.40 -3.52
C TRP A 23 -19.88 20.45 -2.53
N ASN A 24 -19.65 21.59 -1.87
CA ASN A 24 -18.67 21.71 -0.79
C ASN A 24 -19.10 20.92 0.46
N ALA A 25 -20.40 20.94 0.81
CA ALA A 25 -20.94 20.14 1.91
C ALA A 25 -20.76 18.63 1.67
N LEU A 26 -21.04 18.15 0.46
CA LEU A 26 -20.80 16.76 0.08
C LEU A 26 -19.30 16.41 0.14
N SER A 27 -18.43 17.31 -0.31
CA SER A 27 -16.99 17.10 -0.24
C SER A 27 -16.47 17.06 1.20
N ALA A 28 -17.01 17.89 2.09
CA ALA A 28 -16.70 17.85 3.52
C ALA A 28 -17.15 16.53 4.15
N PHE A 29 -18.31 16.00 3.74
CA PHE A 29 -18.77 14.69 4.19
C PHE A 29 -17.81 13.55 3.82
N GLY A 30 -17.24 13.59 2.60
CA GLY A 30 -16.20 12.63 2.19
C GLY A 30 -14.93 12.68 3.05
N SER A 31 -14.58 13.84 3.60
CA SER A 31 -13.45 13.98 4.52
C SER A 31 -13.71 13.22 5.83
N TYR A 32 -14.93 13.27 6.37
CA TYR A 32 -15.26 12.51 7.60
C TYR A 32 -15.12 11.00 7.38
N ILE A 33 -15.56 10.49 6.23
CA ILE A 33 -15.40 9.06 5.89
C ILE A 33 -13.93 8.68 5.83
N SER A 34 -13.08 9.56 5.28
CA SER A 34 -11.64 9.33 5.19
C SER A 34 -10.97 9.30 6.58
N VAL A 35 -11.41 10.16 7.51
CA VAL A 35 -10.95 10.13 8.91
C VAL A 35 -11.31 8.81 9.59
N VAL A 36 -12.53 8.31 9.37
CA VAL A 36 -12.95 7.00 9.87
C VAL A 36 -12.08 5.89 9.27
N GLY A 37 -11.78 5.94 7.97
CA GLY A 37 -10.88 4.99 7.30
C GLY A 37 -9.46 4.98 7.89
N ILE A 38 -8.90 6.15 8.20
CA ILE A 38 -7.59 6.28 8.86
C ILE A 38 -7.64 5.70 10.28
N CYS A 39 -8.73 5.93 11.02
CA CYS A 39 -8.92 5.33 12.35
C CYS A 39 -8.90 3.79 12.26
N CYS A 40 -9.65 3.22 11.31
CA CYS A 40 -9.64 1.78 11.04
C CYS A 40 -8.23 1.27 10.68
N PHE A 41 -7.45 2.03 9.89
CA PHE A 41 -6.07 1.67 9.57
C PHE A 41 -5.19 1.56 10.82
N PHE A 42 -5.27 2.53 11.74
CA PHE A 42 -4.51 2.44 13.00
C PHE A 42 -4.96 1.28 13.89
N VAL A 43 -6.26 0.95 13.91
CA VAL A 43 -6.75 -0.24 14.60
C VAL A 43 -6.15 -1.51 14.00
N VAL A 44 -6.12 -1.64 12.67
CA VAL A 44 -5.51 -2.80 12.00
C VAL A 44 -4.02 -2.90 12.29
N VAL A 45 -3.29 -1.78 12.27
CA VAL A 45 -1.85 -1.75 12.57
C VAL A 45 -1.59 -2.16 14.02
N THR A 46 -2.33 -1.60 14.98
CA THR A 46 -2.16 -1.93 16.41
C THR A 46 -2.50 -3.38 16.70
N ILE A 47 -3.57 -3.92 16.10
CA ILE A 47 -3.88 -5.34 16.19
C ILE A 47 -2.77 -6.18 15.55
N THR A 48 -2.23 -5.80 14.39
CA THR A 48 -1.17 -6.58 13.71
C THR A 48 0.12 -6.60 14.53
N LEU A 49 0.46 -5.49 15.20
CA LEU A 49 1.66 -5.40 16.04
C LEU A 49 1.47 -6.09 17.41
N SER A 50 0.28 -5.98 18.01
CA SER A 50 0.00 -6.53 19.35
C SER A 50 -0.49 -7.97 19.33
N SER A 51 -1.10 -8.42 18.23
CA SER A 51 -1.50 -9.82 18.02
C SER A 51 -0.25 -10.62 17.71
N GLY A 52 0.57 -10.83 18.75
CA GLY A 52 1.78 -11.64 18.77
C GLY A 52 1.47 -13.13 18.61
N ASN A 53 0.63 -13.48 17.63
CA ASN A 53 0.42 -14.86 17.27
C ASN A 53 1.71 -15.34 16.60
N GLN A 54 2.41 -16.26 17.26
CA GLN A 54 3.76 -16.74 16.97
C GLN A 54 3.89 -17.48 15.61
N ASN A 55 2.86 -17.39 14.76
CA ASN A 55 2.86 -17.87 13.40
C ASN A 55 3.76 -16.93 12.58
N LYS A 56 5.06 -17.24 12.57
CA LYS A 56 5.99 -16.65 11.61
C LYS A 56 5.35 -16.76 10.23
N CYS A 57 5.24 -15.63 9.54
CA CYS A 57 4.70 -15.62 8.20
C CYS A 57 5.56 -16.54 7.32
N ALA A 58 4.91 -17.33 6.47
CA ALA A 58 5.65 -18.12 5.49
C ALA A 58 6.52 -17.20 4.63
N PRO A 59 7.69 -17.67 4.13
CA PRO A 59 8.56 -16.87 3.27
C PRO A 59 7.83 -16.21 2.09
N SER A 60 6.77 -16.84 1.58
CA SER A 60 5.82 -16.22 0.64
C SER A 60 4.43 -16.07 1.28
N PRO A 61 4.03 -14.85 1.72
CA PRO A 61 2.67 -14.59 2.23
C PRO A 61 1.63 -14.53 1.11
N TRP A 62 2.08 -14.26 -0.13
CA TRP A 62 1.24 -14.24 -1.31
C TRP A 62 1.10 -15.69 -1.80
N ALA A 63 -0.09 -16.27 -1.61
CA ALA A 63 -0.41 -17.69 -1.85
C ALA A 63 -0.25 -18.21 -3.30
N LEU A 64 0.43 -17.47 -4.18
CA LEU A 64 0.45 -17.75 -5.61
C LEU A 64 1.60 -18.67 -6.04
N GLU A 65 2.72 -18.73 -5.32
CA GLU A 65 3.91 -19.41 -5.86
C GLU A 65 4.58 -20.36 -4.87
N ARG A 66 4.43 -21.66 -5.18
CA ARG A 66 5.30 -22.73 -4.68
C ARG A 66 6.72 -22.65 -5.25
N ASN A 67 6.94 -21.80 -6.26
CA ASN A 67 8.26 -21.45 -6.77
C ASN A 67 8.58 -20.02 -6.34
N SER A 68 9.32 -19.84 -5.25
CA SER A 68 9.82 -18.55 -4.73
C SER A 68 10.77 -17.80 -5.69
N THR A 69 10.73 -18.08 -6.99
CA THR A 69 11.73 -17.62 -7.97
C THR A 69 11.39 -16.27 -8.61
N THR A 70 10.19 -15.73 -8.41
CA THR A 70 9.76 -14.46 -9.01
C THR A 70 10.45 -13.25 -8.40
N LEU A 71 10.72 -13.27 -7.08
CA LEU A 71 11.35 -12.16 -6.36
C LEU A 71 12.24 -12.69 -5.22
N TRP A 72 13.50 -12.24 -5.20
CA TRP A 72 14.52 -12.71 -4.27
C TRP A 72 14.23 -12.42 -2.79
N GLU A 73 13.42 -11.39 -2.50
CA GLU A 73 13.04 -11.00 -1.14
C GLU A 73 12.15 -12.06 -0.44
N TRP A 74 11.32 -12.79 -1.19
CA TRP A 74 10.38 -13.80 -0.67
C TRP A 74 10.99 -15.21 -0.58
N MET A 75 12.30 -15.35 -0.83
CA MET A 75 13.06 -16.55 -0.49
C MET A 75 13.56 -16.56 0.95
N VAL A 76 13.50 -15.42 1.63
CA VAL A 76 14.06 -15.24 2.98
C VAL A 76 12.95 -15.39 4.03
N GLN A 77 13.33 -15.84 5.22
CA GLN A 77 12.40 -15.97 6.35
C GLN A 77 11.96 -14.60 6.88
N SER A 78 10.77 -14.56 7.50
CA SER A 78 10.26 -13.38 8.21
C SER A 78 10.39 -13.58 9.73
N PRO A 79 11.09 -12.71 10.48
CA PRO A 79 11.96 -11.61 10.03
C PRO A 79 13.28 -12.13 9.41
N PRO A 80 13.92 -11.37 8.50
CA PRO A 80 15.18 -11.78 7.92
C PRO A 80 16.29 -11.80 8.97
N THR A 81 17.24 -12.70 8.77
CA THR A 81 18.47 -12.77 9.56
C THR A 81 19.37 -11.55 9.28
N PHE A 82 20.27 -11.20 10.21
CA PHE A 82 21.18 -10.05 10.06
C PHE A 82 22.01 -10.13 8.76
N HIS A 83 22.50 -11.33 8.43
CA HIS A 83 23.00 -11.67 7.11
C HIS A 83 21.89 -12.40 6.35
N THR A 84 21.26 -11.67 5.42
CA THR A 84 20.06 -12.10 4.69
C THR A 84 20.31 -13.37 3.85
N PHE A 85 21.47 -13.45 3.22
CA PHE A 85 21.92 -14.63 2.47
C PHE A 85 23.27 -15.08 3.02
N GLY A 86 23.36 -16.36 3.43
CA GLY A 86 24.64 -16.98 3.77
C GLY A 86 25.49 -17.24 2.53
N GLU A 87 24.85 -17.63 1.43
CA GLU A 87 25.46 -17.82 0.12
C GLU A 87 24.66 -17.06 -0.93
N LEU A 88 25.36 -16.40 -1.85
CA LEU A 88 24.72 -15.64 -2.92
C LEU A 88 24.05 -16.61 -3.90
N PRO A 89 22.81 -16.32 -4.32
CA PRO A 89 22.15 -17.13 -5.31
C PRO A 89 22.83 -17.01 -6.66
N THR A 90 22.87 -18.12 -7.40
CA THR A 90 23.47 -18.16 -8.73
C THR A 90 22.41 -18.04 -9.81
N ILE A 91 22.72 -17.28 -10.85
CA ILE A 91 21.87 -17.15 -12.04
C ILE A 91 22.44 -18.08 -13.11
N LYS A 92 21.61 -18.94 -13.68
CA LYS A 92 21.99 -19.72 -14.85
C LYS A 92 21.90 -18.84 -16.07
N GLU A 93 23.05 -18.44 -16.61
CA GLU A 93 23.13 -17.69 -17.86
C GLU A 93 22.51 -18.48 -19.02
N THR A 94 21.91 -17.75 -19.97
CA THR A 94 21.42 -18.34 -21.22
C THR A 94 22.61 -18.67 -22.14
N LYS A 95 22.48 -19.70 -22.98
CA LYS A 95 23.55 -20.09 -23.92
C LYS A 95 23.99 -18.88 -24.76
N SER A 96 25.26 -18.49 -24.62
CA SER A 96 25.87 -17.48 -25.47
C SER A 96 26.15 -18.08 -26.84
N TYR A 97 25.38 -17.69 -27.84
CA TYR A 97 25.72 -17.95 -29.24
C TYR A 97 26.76 -16.92 -29.66
N VAL A 98 28.05 -17.29 -29.58
CA VAL A 98 29.13 -16.51 -30.20
C VAL A 98 29.01 -16.70 -31.71
N LYS A 99 28.91 -15.58 -32.43
CA LYS A 99 28.75 -15.53 -33.89
C LYS A 99 30.08 -15.72 -34.60
#